data_AF-A0A1M7SZM4-F1
#
_entry.id   AF-A0A1M7SZM4-F1
#
_cell.length_a   1.000
_cell.length_b   1.000
_cell.length_c   1.000
_cell.angle_alpha   90.00
_cell.angle_beta   90.00
_cell.angle_gamma   90.00
#
_symmetry.space_group_name_H-M   'P 1'
#
loop_
_entity.id
_entity.type
_entity.pdbx_description
1 polymer ?
#
loop_
_entity_poly.entity_id
_entity_poly.type
_entity_poly.pdbx_seq_one_letter_code
_entity_poly.pdbx_strand_id
1 'polypeptide(L)'
;MASFPPEPILSEQVPDQAPAQLAGVSLRCDPPTLVEQWRSLHAQAARLGALAQIAPEAGNAPFARLIAESRDWQRVLVAQGLADIDAMLVPGLSALATLTARGQDATTPALALWREFHAARGSVLAALGQSQTD
;
A
#
# COMPACT_ATOMS: atom_id res chain seq x y z
N MET A 1 18.21 56.59 -16.35
CA MET A 1 17.57 55.29 -16.61
C MET A 1 18.38 54.21 -15.91
N ALA A 2 17.91 53.72 -14.77
CA ALA A 2 18.59 52.67 -14.03
C ALA A 2 18.06 51.31 -14.52
N SER A 3 18.96 50.48 -15.07
CA SER A 3 18.67 49.09 -15.46
C SER A 3 18.81 48.22 -14.21
N PHE A 4 17.71 47.64 -13.75
CA PHE A 4 17.73 46.59 -12.73
C PHE A 4 18.12 45.26 -13.39
N PRO A 5 19.01 44.45 -12.79
CA PRO A 5 19.31 43.10 -13.29
C PRO A 5 18.08 42.19 -13.11
N PRO A 6 17.93 41.12 -13.93
CA PRO A 6 16.86 40.15 -13.76
C PRO A 6 17.09 39.37 -12.46
N GLU A 7 16.10 39.36 -11.57
CA GLU A 7 16.15 38.52 -10.37
C GLU A 7 16.06 37.03 -10.77
N PRO A 8 16.86 36.15 -10.15
CA PRO A 8 16.71 34.71 -10.32
C PRO A 8 15.38 34.26 -9.73
N ILE A 9 14.57 33.52 -10.50
CA ILE A 9 13.26 32.98 -10.11
C ILE A 9 13.36 31.91 -8.99
N LEU A 10 14.57 31.51 -8.60
CA LEU A 10 14.79 30.51 -7.57
C LEU A 10 14.96 31.17 -6.19
N SER A 11 13.84 31.63 -5.63
CA SER A 11 13.70 31.63 -4.17
C SER A 11 13.74 30.18 -3.71
N GLU A 12 14.91 29.74 -3.25
CA GLU A 12 15.07 28.57 -2.38
C GLU A 12 14.30 28.81 -1.07
N GLN A 13 12.97 28.75 -1.13
CA GLN A 13 12.18 28.34 0.02
C GLN A 13 12.42 26.84 0.19
N VAL A 14 13.60 26.45 0.67
CA VAL A 14 13.79 25.15 1.29
C VAL A 14 13.01 25.22 2.60
N PRO A 15 11.88 24.51 2.75
CA PRO A 15 11.21 24.47 4.03
C PRO A 15 12.15 23.77 5.00
N ASP A 16 12.31 24.34 6.20
CA ASP A 16 12.96 23.78 7.39
C ASP A 16 12.19 22.55 7.94
N GLN A 17 11.63 21.72 7.04
CA GLN A 17 10.82 20.53 7.32
C GLN A 17 11.57 19.21 7.07
N ALA A 18 12.83 19.28 6.62
CA ALA A 18 13.65 18.13 6.28
C ALA A 18 13.76 17.04 7.37
N PRO A 19 13.92 17.33 8.69
CA PRO A 19 14.14 16.25 9.66
C PRO A 19 12.88 15.40 9.92
N ALA A 20 11.70 16.01 9.95
CA ALA A 20 10.45 15.30 10.27
C ALA A 20 9.96 14.43 9.09
N GLN A 21 10.11 14.93 7.85
CA GLN A 21 9.62 14.21 6.67
C GLN A 21 10.52 13.01 6.33
N LEU A 22 11.84 13.14 6.51
CA LEU A 22 12.78 12.03 6.37
C LEU A 22 12.59 10.97 7.46
N ALA A 23 12.29 11.39 8.69
CA ALA A 23 11.95 10.47 9.78
C ALA A 23 10.63 9.72 9.51
N GLY A 24 9.61 10.41 9.00
CA GLY A 24 8.32 9.80 8.63
C GLY A 24 8.43 8.79 7.49
N VAL A 25 9.26 9.07 6.48
CA VAL A 25 9.57 8.12 5.40
C VAL A 25 10.37 6.92 5.93
N SER A 26 11.37 7.16 6.77
CA SER A 26 12.19 6.09 7.36
C SER A 26 11.35 5.14 8.22
N LEU A 27 10.45 5.67 9.05
CA LEU A 27 9.54 4.87 9.88
C LEU A 27 8.59 4.02 9.04
N ARG A 28 8.11 4.55 7.90
CA ARG A 28 7.26 3.81 6.95
C ARG A 28 8.00 2.69 6.23
N CYS A 29 9.32 2.77 6.10
CA CYS A 29 10.15 1.76 5.44
C CYS A 29 10.83 0.80 6.43
N ASP A 30 10.61 0.97 7.73
CA ASP A 30 11.16 0.13 8.78
C ASP A 30 10.51 -1.28 8.76
N PRO A 31 11.30 -2.37 8.83
CA PRO A 31 10.80 -3.73 8.73
C PRO A 31 9.56 -4.08 9.58
N PRO A 32 9.52 -3.83 10.91
CA PRO A 32 8.35 -4.18 11.72
C PRO A 32 7.11 -3.36 11.32
N THR A 33 7.25 -2.09 10.93
CA THR A 33 6.13 -1.28 10.41
C THR A 33 5.54 -1.90 9.15
N LEU A 34 6.39 -2.31 8.20
CA LEU A 34 5.94 -2.97 6.97
C LEU A 34 5.25 -4.30 7.26
N VAL A 35 5.77 -5.09 8.19
CA VAL A 35 5.15 -6.36 8.60
C VAL A 35 3.78 -6.15 9.21
N GLU A 36 3.60 -5.11 10.02
CA GLU A 36 2.31 -4.82 10.64
C GLU A 36 1.29 -4.30 9.61
N GLN A 37 1.72 -3.42 8.70
CA GLN A 37 0.89 -2.98 7.58
C GLN A 37 0.43 -4.17 6.72
N TRP A 38 1.35 -5.08 6.38
CA TRP A 38 1.03 -6.30 5.65
C TRP A 38 -0.04 -7.16 6.36
N ARG A 39 0.09 -7.35 7.67
CA ARG A 39 -0.93 -8.08 8.47
C ARG A 39 -2.28 -7.37 8.44
N SER A 40 -2.29 -6.05 8.62
CA SER A 40 -3.52 -5.24 8.57
C SER A 40 -4.23 -5.37 7.22
N LEU A 41 -3.48 -5.28 6.11
CA LEU A 41 -4.02 -5.48 4.76
C LEU A 41 -4.61 -6.88 4.59
N HIS A 42 -3.95 -7.92 5.09
CA HIS A 42 -4.48 -9.28 5.04
C HIS A 42 -5.76 -9.45 5.89
N ALA A 43 -5.89 -8.75 7.02
CA ALA A 43 -7.12 -8.73 7.79
C ALA A 43 -8.27 -7.99 7.06
N GLN A 44 -7.95 -6.93 6.30
CA GLN A 44 -8.90 -6.28 5.38
C GLN A 44 -9.31 -7.22 4.25
N ALA A 45 -8.35 -7.90 3.62
CA ALA A 45 -8.60 -8.85 2.54
C ALA A 45 -9.41 -10.08 2.99
N ALA A 46 -9.25 -10.55 4.23
CA ALA A 46 -10.09 -11.62 4.78
C ALA A 46 -11.57 -11.21 4.87
N ARG A 47 -11.85 -9.98 5.30
CA ARG A 47 -13.21 -9.42 5.29
C ARG A 47 -13.77 -9.30 3.87
N LEU A 48 -12.92 -8.86 2.94
CA LEU A 48 -13.27 -8.79 1.52
C LEU A 48 -13.59 -10.17 0.92
N GLY A 49 -12.78 -11.19 1.23
CA GLY A 49 -13.00 -12.57 0.79
C GLY A 49 -14.32 -13.15 1.29
N ALA A 50 -14.70 -12.84 2.54
CA ALA A 50 -16.01 -13.22 3.08
C ALA A 50 -17.18 -12.56 2.32
N LEU A 51 -17.07 -11.28 1.97
CA LEU A 51 -18.06 -10.58 1.14
C LEU A 51 -18.12 -11.13 -0.30
N ALA A 52 -16.98 -11.56 -0.83
CA ALA A 52 -16.88 -12.17 -2.16
C ALA A 52 -17.24 -13.67 -2.19
N GLN A 53 -17.55 -14.28 -1.04
CA GLN A 53 -17.83 -15.71 -0.89
C GLN A 53 -16.70 -16.63 -1.39
N ILE A 54 -15.46 -16.21 -1.19
CA ILE A 54 -14.27 -16.97 -1.59
C ILE A 54 -13.72 -17.71 -0.37
N ALA A 55 -13.28 -18.95 -0.57
CA ALA A 55 -12.59 -19.71 0.47
C ALA A 55 -11.29 -19.00 0.90
N PRO A 56 -10.92 -19.02 2.19
CA PRO A 56 -9.65 -18.46 2.65
C PRO A 56 -8.46 -19.12 1.92
N GLU A 57 -7.52 -18.30 1.46
CA GLU A 57 -6.26 -18.80 0.89
C GLU A 57 -5.38 -19.40 2.00
N ALA A 58 -4.74 -20.53 1.73
CA ALA A 58 -3.78 -21.15 2.63
C ALA A 58 -2.39 -20.53 2.45
N GLY A 59 -1.79 -20.09 3.56
CA GLY A 59 -0.36 -19.78 3.65
C GLY A 59 0.00 -18.35 3.24
N ASN A 60 0.29 -17.52 4.23
CA ASN A 60 0.95 -16.24 3.97
C ASN A 60 2.42 -16.53 3.65
N ALA A 61 2.94 -16.00 2.54
CA ALA A 61 4.39 -15.95 2.30
C ALA A 61 5.09 -15.38 3.55
N PRO A 62 6.33 -15.81 3.89
CA PRO A 62 7.03 -15.35 5.09
C PRO A 62 7.52 -13.90 4.92
N PHE A 63 6.59 -12.95 4.80
CA PHE A 63 6.82 -11.54 4.48
C PHE A 63 7.85 -10.90 5.42
N ALA A 64 7.80 -11.22 6.72
CA ALA A 64 8.78 -10.74 7.69
C ALA A 64 10.22 -11.16 7.35
N ARG A 65 10.41 -12.40 6.86
CA ARG A 65 11.71 -12.88 6.41
C ARG A 65 12.14 -12.14 5.13
N LEU A 66 11.24 -12.02 4.16
CA LEU A 66 11.53 -11.33 2.89
C LEU A 66 11.93 -9.87 3.12
N ILE A 67 11.26 -9.17 4.03
CA ILE A 67 11.59 -7.79 4.38
C ILE A 67 12.92 -7.70 5.13
N ALA A 68 13.21 -8.62 6.05
CA ALA A 68 14.50 -8.66 6.74
C ALA A 68 15.69 -8.88 5.78
N GLU A 69 15.48 -9.64 4.70
CA GLU A 69 16.49 -9.91 3.66
C GLU A 69 16.52 -8.84 2.54
N SER A 70 15.60 -7.88 2.56
CA SER A 70 15.43 -6.90 1.47
C SER A 70 16.41 -5.72 1.54
N ARG A 71 16.71 -5.15 0.38
CA ARG A 71 17.50 -3.91 0.23
C ARG A 71 16.64 -2.69 0.54
N ASP A 72 17.27 -1.57 0.89
CA ASP A 72 16.57 -0.32 1.27
C ASP A 72 15.59 0.16 0.19
N TRP A 73 16.00 0.14 -1.08
CA TRP A 73 15.12 0.53 -2.19
C TRP A 73 13.93 -0.41 -2.38
N GLN A 74 14.07 -1.70 -2.05
CA GLN A 74 12.95 -2.64 -2.08
C GLN A 74 11.95 -2.31 -0.98
N ARG A 75 12.43 -1.94 0.22
CA ARG A 75 11.55 -1.51 1.32
C ARG A 75 10.78 -0.25 1.00
N VAL A 76 11.39 0.70 0.29
CA VAL A 76 10.67 1.89 -0.22
C VAL A 76 9.57 1.49 -1.20
N LEU A 77 9.87 0.61 -2.15
CA LEU A 77 8.89 0.14 -3.13
C LEU A 77 7.75 -0.64 -2.47
N VAL A 78 8.07 -1.50 -1.49
CA VAL A 78 7.06 -2.19 -0.68
C VAL A 78 6.21 -1.19 0.11
N ALA A 79 6.82 -0.23 0.80
CA ALA A 79 6.08 0.77 1.58
C ALA A 79 5.06 1.51 0.72
N GLN A 80 5.46 1.89 -0.49
CA GLN A 80 4.56 2.51 -1.47
C GLN A 80 3.44 1.55 -1.88
N GLY A 81 3.77 0.31 -2.26
CA GLY A 81 2.77 -0.67 -2.65
C GLY A 81 1.76 -1.00 -1.55
N LEU A 82 2.19 -1.07 -0.29
CA LEU A 82 1.27 -1.26 0.85
C LEU A 82 0.34 -0.05 1.03
N ALA A 83 0.87 1.16 0.86
CA ALA A 83 0.07 2.39 0.94
C ALA A 83 -0.97 2.47 -0.20
N ASP A 84 -0.59 2.08 -1.43
CA ASP A 84 -1.48 2.06 -2.58
C ASP A 84 -2.60 1.02 -2.41
N ILE A 85 -2.27 -0.17 -1.87
CA ILE A 85 -3.27 -1.20 -1.55
C ILE A 85 -4.25 -0.69 -0.48
N ASP A 86 -3.77 -0.05 0.58
CA ASP A 86 -4.63 0.48 1.64
C ASP A 86 -5.56 1.59 1.10
N ALA A 87 -5.02 2.49 0.28
CA ALA A 87 -5.76 3.56 -0.38
C ALA A 87 -6.88 3.04 -1.31
N MET A 88 -6.72 1.83 -1.86
CA MET A 88 -7.76 1.14 -2.63
C MET A 88 -8.76 0.38 -1.74
N LEU A 89 -8.27 -0.39 -0.75
CA LEU A 89 -9.11 -1.27 0.07
C LEU A 89 -10.05 -0.51 1.00
N VAL A 90 -9.57 0.53 1.67
CA VAL A 90 -10.36 1.29 2.65
C VAL A 90 -11.65 1.87 2.03
N PRO A 91 -11.59 2.65 0.93
CA PRO A 91 -12.81 3.16 0.30
C PRO A 91 -13.64 2.03 -0.34
N GLY A 92 -13.00 1.00 -0.92
CA GLY A 92 -13.71 -0.14 -1.51
C GLY A 92 -14.55 -0.91 -0.48
N LEU A 93 -13.99 -1.22 0.69
CA LEU A 93 -14.69 -1.87 1.79
C LEU A 93 -15.82 -0.99 2.34
N SER A 94 -15.63 0.33 2.44
CA SER A 94 -16.67 1.27 2.85
C SER A 94 -17.85 1.28 1.88
N ALA A 95 -17.58 1.27 0.57
CA ALA A 95 -18.62 1.16 -0.46
C ALA A 95 -19.39 -0.16 -0.35
N LEU A 96 -18.70 -1.30 -0.20
CA LEU A 96 -19.33 -2.62 -0.03
C LEU A 96 -20.18 -2.70 1.25
N ALA A 97 -19.70 -2.12 2.35
CA ALA A 97 -20.47 -2.01 3.60
C ALA A 97 -21.77 -1.20 3.39
N THR A 98 -21.72 -0.16 2.55
CA THR A 98 -22.92 0.63 2.21
C THR A 98 -23.91 -0.18 1.36
N LEU A 99 -23.44 -0.96 0.39
CA LEU A 99 -24.30 -1.84 -0.43
C LEU A 99 -25.00 -2.89 0.44
N THR A 100 -24.23 -3.58 1.29
CA THR A 100 -24.76 -4.61 2.19
C THR A 100 -25.75 -4.02 3.20
N ALA A 101 -25.49 -2.85 3.77
CA ALA A 101 -26.44 -2.15 4.65
C ALA A 101 -27.76 -1.77 3.95
N ARG A 102 -27.74 -1.59 2.62
CA ARG A 102 -28.94 -1.36 1.80
C ARG A 102 -29.62 -2.66 1.34
N GLY A 103 -29.15 -3.82 1.79
CA GLY A 103 -29.66 -5.13 1.36
C GLY A 103 -29.33 -5.47 -0.09
N GLN A 104 -28.35 -4.81 -0.69
CA GLN A 104 -27.90 -5.08 -2.06
C GLN A 104 -26.84 -6.17 -2.06
N ASP A 105 -26.81 -6.98 -3.12
CA ASP A 105 -25.78 -7.98 -3.32
C ASP A 105 -24.44 -7.30 -3.64
N ALA A 106 -23.45 -7.51 -2.77
CA ALA A 106 -22.10 -6.97 -2.90
C ALA A 106 -21.08 -8.00 -3.41
N THR A 107 -21.51 -9.23 -3.75
CA THR A 107 -20.61 -10.34 -4.07
C THR A 107 -19.75 -10.05 -5.30
N THR A 108 -20.37 -9.61 -6.40
CA THR A 108 -19.67 -9.28 -7.65
C THR A 108 -18.64 -8.15 -7.50
N PRO A 109 -18.98 -6.97 -6.94
CA PRO A 109 -17.98 -5.92 -6.71
C PRO A 109 -16.92 -6.31 -5.67
N ALA A 110 -17.25 -7.14 -4.67
CA ALA A 110 -16.28 -7.68 -3.74
C ALA A 110 -15.27 -8.62 -4.43
N LEU A 111 -15.73 -9.49 -5.32
CA LEU A 111 -14.87 -10.36 -6.12
C LEU A 111 -13.93 -9.56 -7.04
N ALA A 112 -14.42 -8.48 -7.65
CA ALA A 112 -13.60 -7.60 -8.46
C ALA A 112 -12.48 -6.96 -7.63
N LEU A 113 -12.82 -6.33 -6.50
CA LEU A 113 -11.83 -5.73 -5.60
C LEU A 113 -10.85 -6.75 -5.02
N TRP A 114 -11.29 -7.98 -4.77
CA TRP A 114 -10.43 -9.05 -4.30
C TRP A 114 -9.35 -9.42 -5.33
N ARG A 115 -9.70 -9.46 -6.62
CA ARG A 115 -8.74 -9.71 -7.71
C ARG A 115 -7.71 -8.60 -7.83
N GLU A 116 -8.14 -7.34 -7.68
CA GLU A 116 -7.21 -6.19 -7.66
C GLU A 116 -6.25 -6.28 -6.47
N PHE A 117 -6.74 -6.60 -5.27
CA PHE A 117 -5.89 -6.85 -4.12
C PHE A 117 -4.89 -7.98 -4.38
N HIS A 118 -5.35 -9.11 -4.93
CA HIS A 118 -4.48 -10.25 -5.23
C HIS A 118 -3.35 -9.87 -6.19
N ALA A 119 -3.66 -9.14 -7.27
CA ALA A 119 -2.69 -8.67 -8.25
C ALA A 119 -1.68 -7.67 -7.65
N ALA A 120 -2.17 -6.70 -6.86
CA ALA A 120 -1.31 -5.72 -6.19
C ALA A 120 -0.38 -6.38 -5.15
N ARG A 121 -0.90 -7.35 -4.38
CA ARG A 121 -0.12 -8.17 -3.45
C ARG A 121 0.98 -8.95 -4.18
N GLY A 122 0.65 -9.55 -5.33
CA GLY A 122 1.63 -10.23 -6.18
C GLY A 122 2.78 -9.29 -6.60
N SER A 123 2.46 -8.05 -6.98
CA SER A 123 3.46 -7.03 -7.33
C SER A 123 4.38 -6.66 -6.15
N VAL A 124 3.82 -6.54 -4.94
CA VAL A 124 4.62 -6.28 -3.72
C VAL A 124 5.59 -7.43 -3.43
N LEU A 125 5.15 -8.68 -3.59
CA LEU A 125 6.03 -9.85 -3.40
C LEU A 125 7.09 -9.94 -4.51
N ALA A 126 6.74 -9.61 -5.74
CA ALA A 126 7.70 -9.55 -6.86
C ALA A 126 8.80 -8.51 -6.64
N ALA A 127 8.49 -7.36 -6.01
CA ALA A 127 9.48 -6.37 -5.60
C ALA A 127 10.53 -6.92 -4.62
N LEU A 128 10.17 -7.97 -3.85
CA LEU A 128 11.06 -8.69 -2.94
C LEU A 128 11.79 -9.87 -3.60
N GLY A 129 11.67 -10.02 -4.92
CA GLY A 129 12.28 -11.12 -5.68
C GLY A 129 11.48 -12.43 -5.63
N GLN A 130 10.23 -12.40 -5.12
CA GLN A 130 9.31 -13.52 -5.20
C GLN A 130 8.43 -13.37 -6.45
N SER A 131 8.91 -13.89 -7.58
CA SER A 131 8.07 -14.00 -8.78
C SER A 131 7.00 -15.06 -8.54
N GLN A 132 5.72 -14.67 -8.57
CA GLN A 132 4.60 -15.61 -8.48
C GLN A 132 4.69 -16.57 -9.68
N THR A 133 5.05 -17.82 -9.42
CA THR A 133 5.07 -18.88 -10.45
C THR A 133 3.64 -19.42 -10.50
N ASP A 134 3.00 -19.24 -11.67
CA ASP A 134 1.68 -19.79 -12.05
C ASP A 134 1.55 -21.29 -11.72
#